data_AF-A0A1W9HWC9-F1
#
_entry.id   AF-A0A1W9HWC9-F1
#
_cell.length_a   1.000
_cell.length_b   1.000
_cell.length_c   1.000
_cell.angle_alpha   90.00
_cell.angle_beta   90.00
_cell.angle_gamma   90.00
#
_symmetry.space_group_name_H-M   'P 1'
#
loop_
_entity.id
_entity.type
_entity.pdbx_description
1 polymer ?
#
loop_
_entity_poly.entity_id
_entity_poly.type
_entity_poly.pdbx_seq_one_letter_code
_entity_poly.pdbx_strand_id
1 'polypeptide(L)'
;MSQNGMLYEPKIRVSLYLKIVYPILSGIGGRITMAILYSILVAVISFGFFQNCSQIQFSAMEKGNNGGLCIESDGEGCGEVHETLKTLQPALAVRGMSCLMCHADVRSNIITDFGYGRPYYLGGENINLFDRDQNWYNNLANSWQTAKSIVGTVYVPDKPITAKAQAVLGPNYAGQPLLSLPEFFVTKYDVNWNYFKQPEVSHSSMSLRVQPLSGPPVKGLSQVMIRAPSEAEIQSLAPSLFAGQGSGFQRLGDTSPVQFISKMNGSQSFVINDENSILECSNADIVVKGTLYLRGLRVNAQRGCRLYVSGSVFIEDSITYVGPSDKQNIQITSANAIIMGISKTRLKRRLIDDHRGLQIDGTRPYMERANQAMNEAEIIGSLKDSQDDYGGVRKSVDFTSILLNAPIIHSRYLGRLKGTIIGDAALFALGEFHFEFDSIFGEVAVLPLLPPVLVAK
;
A
#
# COMPACT_ATOMS: atom_id res chain seq x y z
N MET A 1 -43.99 -28.43 21.30
CA MET A 1 -44.10 -27.01 20.92
C MET A 1 -43.46 -26.17 22.00
N SER A 2 -42.88 -25.03 21.61
CA SER A 2 -42.10 -24.04 22.39
C SER A 2 -40.60 -24.33 22.55
N GLN A 3 -39.83 -23.52 21.83
CA GLN A 3 -38.39 -23.32 21.85
C GLN A 3 -37.97 -22.67 23.18
N ASN A 4 -36.88 -23.13 23.78
CA ASN A 4 -36.13 -22.39 24.80
C ASN A 4 -34.77 -22.02 24.22
N GLY A 5 -34.58 -20.73 23.92
CA GLY A 5 -33.30 -20.14 23.55
C GLY A 5 -32.45 -19.88 24.80
N MET A 6 -31.24 -20.43 24.83
CA MET A 6 -30.20 -20.04 25.78
C MET A 6 -29.45 -18.83 25.23
N LEU A 7 -29.60 -17.69 25.90
CA LEU A 7 -28.72 -16.53 25.77
C LEU A 7 -27.45 -16.80 26.61
N TYR A 8 -26.30 -16.74 25.95
CA TYR A 8 -24.97 -16.83 26.56
C TYR A 8 -24.52 -15.43 27.01
N GLU A 9 -24.43 -15.18 28.32
CA GLU A 9 -23.73 -14.01 28.88
C GLU A 9 -22.25 -14.35 29.17
N PRO A 10 -21.26 -13.58 28.70
CA PRO A 10 -19.89 -13.73 29.18
C PRO A 10 -19.70 -12.92 30.47
N LYS A 11 -19.65 -13.62 31.61
CA LYS A 11 -19.16 -13.06 32.89
C LYS A 11 -17.64 -12.89 32.85
N ILE A 12 -17.16 -11.69 32.54
CA ILE A 12 -15.76 -11.31 32.79
C ILE A 12 -15.63 -10.96 34.28
N ARG A 13 -14.91 -11.79 35.04
CA ARG A 13 -14.53 -11.52 36.43
C ARG A 13 -13.39 -10.49 36.47
N VAL A 14 -13.73 -9.19 36.49
CA VAL A 14 -12.84 -8.14 37.02
C VAL A 14 -13.21 -7.89 38.48
N SER A 15 -12.84 -8.81 39.36
CA SER A 15 -13.08 -8.65 40.79
C SER A 15 -11.88 -9.20 41.56
N LEU A 16 -10.78 -8.45 41.55
CA LEU A 16 -9.80 -8.54 42.64
C LEU A 16 -8.95 -7.26 42.83
N TYR A 17 -8.80 -6.41 41.81
CA TYR A 17 -7.94 -5.22 41.92
C TYR A 17 -8.63 -3.94 42.42
N LEU A 18 -9.98 -3.89 42.47
CA LEU A 18 -10.72 -2.69 42.85
C LEU A 18 -11.02 -2.54 44.35
N LYS A 19 -10.76 -3.56 45.18
CA LYS A 19 -11.02 -3.48 46.64
C LYS A 19 -9.87 -2.88 47.46
N ILE A 20 -8.67 -2.74 46.90
CA ILE A 20 -7.51 -2.20 47.64
C ILE A 20 -7.34 -0.69 47.41
N VAL A 21 -7.79 -0.16 46.28
CA VAL A 21 -7.55 1.25 45.91
C VAL A 21 -8.69 2.18 46.35
N TYR A 22 -9.90 1.65 46.57
CA TYR A 22 -11.08 2.47 46.86
C TYR A 22 -11.10 3.17 48.25
N PRO A 23 -10.47 2.67 49.33
CA PRO A 23 -10.50 3.39 50.62
C PRO A 23 -9.51 4.55 50.72
N ILE A 24 -8.58 4.73 49.76
CA ILE A 24 -7.51 5.73 49.86
C ILE A 24 -7.88 7.05 49.14
N LEU A 25 -8.92 7.07 48.31
CA LEU A 25 -9.25 8.23 47.46
C LEU A 25 -10.60 8.93 47.78
N SER A 26 -11.24 8.62 48.90
CA SER A 26 -12.47 9.30 49.33
C SER A 26 -12.26 10.59 50.13
N GLY A 27 -11.01 11.01 50.34
CA GLY A 27 -10.68 12.28 50.99
C GLY A 27 -10.28 13.34 49.98
N ILE A 28 -11.22 14.23 49.65
CA ILE A 28 -11.00 15.54 49.00
C ILE A 28 -10.38 15.47 47.59
N GLY A 29 -11.22 15.54 46.54
CA GLY A 29 -10.77 15.89 45.16
C GLY A 29 -11.11 14.92 44.02
N GLY A 30 -12.06 14.00 44.20
CA GLY A 30 -12.26 12.81 43.33
C GLY A 30 -12.73 13.00 41.87
N ARG A 31 -12.83 14.22 41.32
CA ARG A 31 -13.21 14.41 39.89
C ARG A 31 -12.05 14.72 38.95
N ILE A 32 -10.94 15.26 39.46
CA ILE A 32 -9.77 15.61 38.63
C ILE A 32 -8.85 14.38 38.44
N THR A 33 -8.75 13.52 39.45
CA THR A 33 -7.85 12.36 39.46
C THR A 33 -8.27 11.24 38.52
N MET A 34 -9.58 11.05 38.28
CA MET A 34 -10.09 9.99 37.40
C MET A 34 -9.86 10.31 35.91
N ALA A 35 -10.00 11.58 35.52
CA ALA A 35 -9.72 12.02 34.14
C ALA A 35 -8.22 11.95 33.82
N ILE A 36 -7.36 12.27 34.79
CA ILE A 36 -5.90 12.14 34.65
C ILE A 36 -5.49 10.66 34.57
N LEU A 37 -6.04 9.77 35.40
CA LEU A 37 -5.73 8.34 35.30
C LEU A 37 -6.27 7.71 34.01
N TYR A 38 -7.45 8.10 33.53
CA TYR A 38 -7.97 7.59 32.24
C TYR A 38 -7.14 8.11 31.06
N SER A 39 -6.68 9.37 31.11
CA SER A 39 -5.78 9.94 30.10
C SER A 39 -4.40 9.31 30.13
N ILE A 40 -3.87 8.99 31.31
CA ILE A 40 -2.60 8.27 31.47
C ILE A 40 -2.74 6.82 31.02
N LEU A 41 -3.86 6.13 31.30
CA LEU A 41 -4.08 4.75 30.86
C LEU A 41 -4.29 4.65 29.34
N VAL A 42 -5.03 5.60 28.74
CA VAL A 42 -5.18 5.71 27.28
C VAL A 42 -3.86 6.14 26.63
N ALA A 43 -3.06 7.01 27.27
CA ALA A 43 -1.72 7.35 26.79
C ALA A 43 -0.76 6.17 26.89
N VAL A 44 -0.75 5.41 28.00
CA VAL A 44 0.16 4.27 28.20
C VAL A 44 -0.19 3.09 27.28
N ILE A 45 -1.47 2.90 26.92
CA ILE A 45 -1.87 1.91 25.89
C ILE A 45 -1.60 2.45 24.46
N SER A 46 -1.50 3.78 24.27
CA SER A 46 -1.24 4.41 22.98
C SER A 46 0.25 4.68 22.68
N PHE A 47 1.14 4.52 23.66
CA PHE A 47 2.59 4.81 23.57
C PHE A 47 3.50 3.57 23.72
N GLY A 48 2.95 2.37 23.76
CA GLY A 48 3.75 1.14 23.89
C GLY A 48 4.26 0.62 22.54
N PHE A 49 5.59 0.65 22.39
CA PHE A 49 6.42 0.03 21.36
C PHE A 49 6.53 0.79 20.05
N PHE A 50 7.77 1.08 19.64
CA PHE A 50 8.36 1.05 18.28
C PHE A 50 9.59 1.98 18.29
N GLN A 51 10.81 1.41 18.24
CA GLN A 51 12.09 2.13 18.24
C GLN A 51 12.93 1.88 16.98
N ASN A 52 13.39 2.97 16.38
CA ASN A 52 14.63 3.27 15.62
C ASN A 52 15.60 2.15 15.13
N CYS A 53 16.14 2.33 13.90
CA CYS A 53 17.57 2.64 13.61
C CYS A 53 17.92 2.64 12.09
N SER A 54 19.14 3.07 11.75
CA SER A 54 19.54 3.94 10.62
C SER A 54 20.38 3.33 9.46
N GLN A 55 20.25 3.96 8.27
CA GLN A 55 21.20 4.27 7.17
C GLN A 55 22.18 3.21 6.60
N ILE A 56 22.12 2.99 5.26
CA ILE A 56 23.22 2.82 4.26
C ILE A 56 22.57 2.67 2.84
N GLN A 57 23.20 3.20 1.78
CA GLN A 57 22.70 3.28 0.38
C GLN A 57 23.30 2.21 -0.54
N PHE A 58 22.52 1.63 -1.49
CA PHE A 58 23.02 1.12 -2.80
C PHE A 58 21.93 1.00 -3.91
N SER A 59 22.39 1.05 -5.17
CA SER A 59 21.68 1.30 -6.44
C SER A 59 20.75 0.19 -6.96
N ALA A 60 19.68 0.61 -7.65
CA ALA A 60 18.78 -0.25 -8.43
C ALA A 60 19.48 -0.91 -9.64
N MET A 61 18.97 -2.08 -10.06
CA MET A 61 19.41 -2.81 -11.27
C MET A 61 19.57 -1.86 -12.47
N GLU A 62 20.64 -2.06 -13.23
CA GLU A 62 21.03 -1.23 -14.37
C GLU A 62 19.86 -0.97 -15.33
N LYS A 63 19.65 0.31 -15.63
CA LYS A 63 18.83 0.79 -16.74
C LYS A 63 19.18 -0.01 -18.00
N GLY A 64 18.25 -0.82 -18.50
CA GLY A 64 18.24 -1.14 -19.92
C GLY A 64 18.16 0.18 -20.70
N ASN A 65 19.13 0.44 -21.57
CA ASN A 65 19.36 1.74 -22.22
C ASN A 65 18.30 2.20 -23.25
N ASN A 66 17.08 1.66 -23.23
CA ASN A 66 16.05 2.02 -24.20
C ASN A 66 14.97 2.91 -23.55
N GLY A 67 15.33 4.16 -23.26
CA GLY A 67 14.43 5.21 -22.79
C GLY A 67 13.55 5.80 -23.90
N GLY A 68 13.02 4.97 -24.79
CA GLY A 68 12.07 5.38 -25.83
C GLY A 68 10.67 5.56 -25.24
N LEU A 69 10.00 6.65 -25.62
CA LEU A 69 8.55 6.78 -25.40
C LEU A 69 7.87 5.61 -26.12
N CYS A 70 6.97 4.94 -25.41
CA CYS A 70 6.13 3.89 -25.96
C CYS A 70 5.14 4.48 -26.98
N ILE A 71 5.52 4.49 -28.26
CA ILE A 71 4.59 4.74 -29.37
C ILE A 71 4.11 3.36 -29.83
N GLU A 72 2.80 3.16 -29.95
CA GLU A 72 2.12 1.87 -30.23
C GLU A 72 2.58 1.13 -31.51
N SER A 73 3.56 1.64 -32.27
CA SER A 73 3.87 1.12 -33.60
C SER A 73 4.62 -0.22 -33.61
N ASP A 74 5.31 -0.62 -32.53
CA ASP A 74 6.35 -1.67 -32.65
C ASP A 74 6.20 -2.85 -31.65
N GLY A 75 5.08 -3.00 -30.94
CA GLY A 75 4.66 -4.25 -30.27
C GLY A 75 5.51 -4.82 -29.12
N GLU A 76 6.76 -4.39 -28.88
CA GLU A 76 7.67 -5.14 -27.99
C GLU A 76 7.88 -4.57 -26.57
N GLY A 77 7.45 -3.35 -26.24
CA GLY A 77 7.74 -2.75 -24.92
C GLY A 77 6.53 -2.54 -24.01
N CYS A 78 5.43 -2.02 -24.56
CA CYS A 78 4.32 -1.47 -23.78
C CYS A 78 3.26 -2.53 -23.44
N GLY A 79 3.32 -3.67 -24.14
CA GLY A 79 2.48 -4.82 -23.88
C GLY A 79 2.82 -5.52 -22.56
N GLU A 80 4.01 -5.35 -21.98
CA GLU A 80 4.40 -6.18 -20.83
C GLU A 80 3.52 -5.96 -19.59
N VAL A 81 3.16 -4.71 -19.28
CA VAL A 81 2.26 -4.42 -18.14
C VAL A 81 0.86 -4.95 -18.44
N HIS A 82 0.32 -4.64 -19.62
CA HIS A 82 -1.01 -5.07 -20.02
C HIS A 82 -1.13 -6.61 -20.06
N GLU A 83 -0.18 -7.29 -20.69
CA GLU A 83 -0.13 -8.76 -20.75
C GLU A 83 0.09 -9.38 -19.37
N THR A 84 0.89 -8.75 -18.50
CA THR A 84 1.01 -9.19 -17.09
C THR A 84 -0.34 -9.10 -16.37
N LEU A 85 -1.04 -7.97 -16.48
CA LEU A 85 -2.34 -7.79 -15.81
C LEU A 85 -3.42 -8.70 -16.40
N LYS A 86 -3.43 -8.89 -17.72
CA LYS A 86 -4.34 -9.79 -18.40
C LYS A 86 -4.12 -11.26 -18.03
N THR A 87 -2.86 -11.69 -17.95
CA THR A 87 -2.48 -13.09 -17.71
C THR A 87 -2.53 -13.44 -16.23
N LEU A 88 -1.97 -12.57 -15.38
CA LEU A 88 -1.80 -12.84 -13.96
C LEU A 88 -2.87 -12.18 -13.10
N GLN A 89 -3.66 -11.22 -13.61
CA GLN A 89 -4.79 -10.60 -12.90
C GLN A 89 -4.50 -10.19 -11.44
N PRO A 90 -3.37 -9.52 -11.14
CA PRO A 90 -3.02 -9.21 -9.77
C PRO A 90 -3.85 -8.04 -9.24
N ALA A 91 -4.41 -8.20 -8.03
CA ALA A 91 -4.94 -7.04 -7.30
C ALA A 91 -3.80 -6.20 -6.70
N LEU A 92 -2.67 -6.84 -6.43
CA LEU A 92 -1.50 -6.24 -5.79
C LEU A 92 -0.23 -6.68 -6.54
N ALA A 93 0.56 -5.73 -7.00
CA ALA A 93 1.93 -5.90 -7.46
C ALA A 93 2.83 -4.98 -6.63
N VAL A 94 3.24 -5.46 -5.44
CA VAL A 94 3.93 -4.61 -4.46
C VAL A 94 5.17 -5.28 -3.89
N ARG A 95 6.21 -4.50 -3.62
CA ARG A 95 7.46 -5.03 -3.06
C ARG A 95 7.34 -5.28 -1.56
N GLY A 96 6.85 -4.28 -0.82
CA GLY A 96 6.59 -4.35 0.62
C GLY A 96 5.17 -4.81 0.94
N MET A 97 5.02 -6.01 1.52
CA MET A 97 3.72 -6.66 1.74
C MET A 97 3.29 -6.84 3.21
N SER A 98 4.15 -6.55 4.15
CA SER A 98 4.01 -6.91 5.57
C SER A 98 2.64 -6.64 6.21
N CYS A 99 2.08 -5.42 6.07
CA CYS A 99 0.79 -5.08 6.67
C CYS A 99 -0.39 -5.71 5.92
N LEU A 100 -0.27 -5.87 4.60
CA LEU A 100 -1.30 -6.52 3.78
C LEU A 100 -1.45 -7.99 4.18
N MET A 101 -0.34 -8.66 4.45
CA MET A 101 -0.35 -10.08 4.84
C MET A 101 -1.01 -10.37 6.18
N CYS A 102 -1.25 -9.38 7.03
CA CYS A 102 -1.84 -9.60 8.36
C CYS A 102 -3.29 -9.11 8.44
N HIS A 103 -3.66 -8.17 7.57
CA HIS A 103 -4.87 -7.36 7.76
C HIS A 103 -5.73 -7.23 6.50
N ALA A 104 -5.23 -7.66 5.34
CA ALA A 104 -5.99 -7.66 4.11
C ALA A 104 -6.73 -9.00 3.89
N ASP A 105 -7.90 -8.90 3.27
CA ASP A 105 -8.54 -10.00 2.56
C ASP A 105 -8.28 -9.79 1.07
N VAL A 106 -7.46 -10.63 0.45
CA VAL A 106 -7.09 -10.51 -0.96
C VAL A 106 -7.79 -11.62 -1.73
N ARG A 107 -8.71 -11.27 -2.62
CA ARG A 107 -9.45 -12.18 -3.50
C ARG A 107 -8.92 -12.06 -4.94
N SER A 108 -7.61 -12.12 -5.07
CA SER A 108 -6.94 -12.20 -6.37
C SER A 108 -5.50 -12.68 -6.22
N ASN A 109 -4.81 -12.71 -7.36
CA ASN A 109 -3.38 -12.93 -7.44
C ASN A 109 -2.59 -11.74 -6.87
N ILE A 110 -1.37 -12.04 -6.44
CA ILE A 110 -0.41 -11.09 -5.89
C ILE A 110 0.93 -11.29 -6.61
N ILE A 111 1.58 -10.20 -7.01
CA ILE A 111 2.98 -10.21 -7.47
C ILE A 111 3.81 -9.48 -6.44
N THR A 112 4.90 -10.10 -5.98
CA THR A 112 5.79 -9.48 -4.99
C THR A 112 7.18 -10.07 -5.10
N ASP A 113 8.19 -9.24 -4.92
CA ASP A 113 9.57 -9.70 -4.72
C ASP A 113 9.90 -9.82 -3.24
N PHE A 114 8.99 -9.46 -2.34
CA PHE A 114 9.26 -9.34 -0.90
C PHE A 114 10.52 -8.51 -0.61
N GLY A 115 10.81 -7.51 -1.44
CA GLY A 115 12.04 -6.73 -1.37
C GLY A 115 13.32 -7.56 -1.57
N TYR A 116 13.26 -8.68 -2.29
CA TYR A 116 14.42 -9.51 -2.60
C TYR A 116 15.58 -8.67 -3.17
N GLY A 117 16.79 -9.04 -2.80
CA GLY A 117 18.03 -8.29 -3.04
C GLY A 117 18.29 -7.11 -2.10
N ARG A 118 17.42 -6.82 -1.12
CA ARG A 118 17.59 -5.68 -0.19
C ARG A 118 18.02 -6.11 1.22
N PRO A 119 18.93 -5.38 1.88
CA PRO A 119 19.43 -5.68 3.24
C PRO A 119 18.35 -5.88 4.31
N TYR A 120 17.26 -5.12 4.22
CA TYR A 120 16.16 -5.09 5.20
C TYR A 120 15.02 -6.04 4.86
N TYR A 121 15.11 -6.72 3.72
CA TYR A 121 14.10 -7.63 3.23
C TYR A 121 14.70 -9.02 2.91
N LEU A 122 14.01 -9.93 2.21
CA LEU A 122 14.43 -11.34 2.07
C LEU A 122 15.72 -11.60 1.27
N GLY A 123 16.44 -10.56 0.82
CA GLY A 123 17.69 -10.70 0.06
C GLY A 123 18.94 -10.08 0.66
N GLY A 124 18.89 -9.60 1.89
CA GLY A 124 20.04 -9.02 2.56
C GLY A 124 21.01 -10.03 3.18
N GLU A 125 22.30 -9.70 3.22
CA GLU A 125 23.25 -10.37 4.13
C GLU A 125 23.04 -9.91 5.58
N ASN A 126 22.52 -8.70 5.76
CA ASN A 126 22.30 -8.08 7.06
C ASN A 126 20.91 -8.32 7.63
N ILE A 127 20.06 -9.17 7.03
CA ILE A 127 18.69 -9.40 7.52
C ILE A 127 18.73 -9.85 8.97
N ASN A 128 18.39 -8.97 9.90
CA ASN A 128 18.24 -9.37 11.28
C ASN A 128 16.78 -9.78 11.47
N LEU A 129 16.46 -11.03 11.12
CA LEU A 129 15.13 -11.62 11.37
C LEU A 129 14.78 -11.69 12.85
N PHE A 130 15.75 -11.43 13.75
CA PHE A 130 15.56 -11.42 15.19
C PHE A 130 15.51 -10.02 15.80
N ASP A 131 15.77 -8.95 15.02
CA ASP A 131 15.68 -7.57 15.50
C ASP A 131 14.22 -7.11 15.57
N ARG A 132 13.67 -7.12 16.79
CA ARG A 132 12.23 -6.93 17.07
C ARG A 132 11.68 -5.63 16.50
N ASP A 133 12.53 -4.64 16.34
CA ASP A 133 12.10 -3.29 16.02
C ASP A 133 12.37 -2.89 14.56
N GLN A 134 13.22 -3.64 13.85
CA GLN A 134 13.72 -3.22 12.53
C GLN A 134 13.27 -4.09 11.36
N ASN A 135 12.74 -5.28 11.61
CA ASN A 135 12.39 -6.16 10.51
C ASN A 135 10.88 -6.17 10.31
N TRP A 136 10.42 -5.74 9.14
CA TRP A 136 9.02 -5.97 8.76
C TRP A 136 8.63 -7.42 8.77
N TYR A 137 9.65 -8.23 8.55
CA TYR A 137 9.61 -9.65 8.61
C TYR A 137 9.77 -10.20 10.03
N ASN A 138 10.00 -9.40 11.08
CA ASN A 138 9.94 -9.92 12.45
C ASN A 138 8.51 -10.24 12.91
N ASN A 139 7.51 -9.69 12.21
CA ASN A 139 6.14 -10.20 12.33
C ASN A 139 5.93 -11.52 11.57
N LEU A 140 6.84 -11.96 10.69
CA LEU A 140 6.68 -13.13 9.80
C LEU A 140 6.17 -14.37 10.52
N ALA A 141 6.66 -14.62 11.73
CA ALA A 141 6.50 -15.92 12.34
C ALA A 141 5.05 -16.21 12.78
N ASN A 142 4.35 -15.17 13.24
CA ASN A 142 2.96 -15.31 13.68
C ASN A 142 1.99 -14.67 12.69
N SER A 143 2.45 -13.77 11.83
CA SER A 143 1.55 -12.89 11.09
C SER A 143 1.09 -13.44 9.74
N TRP A 144 1.84 -14.38 9.15
CA TRP A 144 1.45 -15.02 7.88
C TRP A 144 0.30 -16.01 8.10
N GLN A 145 0.21 -16.53 9.32
CA GLN A 145 -0.93 -17.27 9.82
C GLN A 145 -2.15 -16.36 10.06
N THR A 146 -1.98 -15.03 10.11
CA THR A 146 -3.06 -14.06 10.36
C THR A 146 -3.59 -13.37 9.12
N ALA A 147 -3.02 -13.62 7.93
CA ALA A 147 -3.66 -13.25 6.67
C ALA A 147 -5.11 -13.75 6.74
N LYS A 148 -6.08 -12.82 6.75
CA LYS A 148 -7.49 -13.19 6.87
C LYS A 148 -7.85 -14.17 5.75
N SER A 149 -7.37 -13.92 4.54
CA SER A 149 -7.25 -14.88 3.43
C SER A 149 -6.57 -14.25 2.22
N ILE A 150 -5.73 -15.02 1.52
CA ILE A 150 -5.44 -14.80 0.10
C ILE A 150 -6.22 -15.87 -0.66
N VAL A 151 -7.08 -15.50 -1.59
CA VAL A 151 -7.75 -16.39 -2.54
C VAL A 151 -7.28 -16.05 -3.93
N GLY A 152 -6.29 -16.81 -4.40
CA GLY A 152 -5.49 -16.52 -5.59
C GLY A 152 -4.11 -17.16 -5.47
N THR A 153 -3.17 -16.73 -6.32
CA THR A 153 -1.80 -17.24 -6.37
C THR A 153 -0.82 -16.11 -6.04
N VAL A 154 0.21 -16.42 -5.26
CA VAL A 154 1.32 -15.48 -5.00
C VAL A 154 2.46 -15.77 -5.96
N TYR A 155 2.81 -14.79 -6.77
CA TYR A 155 3.89 -14.84 -7.73
C TYR A 155 5.13 -14.15 -7.18
N VAL A 156 6.25 -14.85 -7.18
CA VAL A 156 7.53 -14.38 -6.62
C VAL A 156 8.68 -14.70 -7.57
N PRO A 157 9.82 -13.99 -7.51
CA PRO A 157 11.02 -14.38 -8.24
C PRO A 157 11.43 -15.82 -7.87
N ASP A 158 11.75 -16.63 -8.88
CA ASP A 158 12.37 -17.94 -8.70
C ASP A 158 13.88 -17.75 -8.45
N LYS A 159 14.20 -17.33 -7.23
CA LYS A 159 15.56 -17.02 -6.78
C LYS A 159 15.83 -17.71 -5.44
N PRO A 160 17.06 -18.19 -5.19
CA PRO A 160 17.41 -18.74 -3.88
C PRO A 160 17.33 -17.66 -2.80
N ILE A 161 16.78 -17.99 -1.64
CA ILE A 161 16.84 -17.12 -0.45
C ILE A 161 18.27 -17.04 0.07
N THR A 162 18.57 -16.05 0.91
CA THR A 162 19.89 -15.98 1.55
C THR A 162 20.04 -17.08 2.61
N ALA A 163 21.27 -17.53 2.86
CA ALA A 163 21.57 -18.49 3.93
C ALA A 163 21.06 -18.03 5.30
N LYS A 164 21.06 -16.71 5.53
CA LYS A 164 20.53 -16.10 6.75
C LYS A 164 19.01 -16.19 6.85
N ALA A 165 18.30 -15.99 5.74
CA ALA A 165 16.84 -16.22 5.69
C ALA A 165 16.50 -17.70 5.93
N GLN A 166 17.27 -18.61 5.32
CA GLN A 166 17.10 -20.05 5.51
C GLN A 166 17.37 -20.52 6.94
N ALA A 167 18.40 -19.97 7.59
CA ALA A 167 18.77 -20.35 8.96
C ALA A 167 17.65 -20.12 9.99
N VAL A 168 16.69 -19.23 9.69
CA VAL A 168 15.52 -18.98 10.55
C VAL A 168 14.50 -20.11 10.53
N LEU A 169 14.52 -20.97 9.51
CA LEU A 169 13.70 -22.19 9.48
C LEU A 169 14.15 -23.23 10.52
N GLY A 170 15.31 -23.02 11.16
CA GLY A 170 15.82 -23.85 12.25
C GLY A 170 17.03 -24.68 11.87
N PRO A 171 17.60 -25.43 12.84
CA PRO A 171 18.87 -26.15 12.68
C PRO A 171 18.81 -27.22 11.58
N ASN A 172 17.63 -27.77 11.28
CA ASN A 172 17.45 -28.78 10.23
C ASN A 172 17.75 -28.24 8.81
N TYR A 173 17.74 -26.92 8.63
CA TYR A 173 18.03 -26.27 7.35
C TYR A 173 19.46 -25.74 7.27
N ALA A 174 20.23 -25.81 8.37
CA ALA A 174 21.63 -25.43 8.38
C ALA A 174 22.46 -26.43 7.56
N GLY A 175 23.19 -25.93 6.55
CA GLY A 175 24.00 -26.77 5.66
C GLY A 175 23.23 -27.48 4.53
N GLN A 176 21.92 -27.29 4.43
CA GLN A 176 21.13 -27.73 3.28
C GLN A 176 21.30 -26.76 2.09
N PRO A 177 21.04 -27.20 0.84
CA PRO A 177 20.94 -26.31 -0.31
C PRO A 177 19.96 -25.15 -0.04
N LEU A 178 20.24 -23.99 -0.63
CA LEU A 178 19.38 -22.82 -0.46
C LEU A 178 18.03 -23.07 -1.12
N LEU A 179 16.95 -22.89 -0.35
CA LEU A 179 15.59 -22.94 -0.88
C LEU A 179 15.39 -21.78 -1.87
N SER A 180 14.66 -22.04 -2.94
CA SER A 180 14.06 -20.97 -3.73
C SER A 180 13.04 -20.20 -2.89
N LEU A 181 12.76 -18.95 -3.29
CA LEU A 181 11.75 -18.13 -2.64
C LEU A 181 10.34 -18.76 -2.67
N PRO A 182 9.87 -19.40 -3.77
CA PRO A 182 8.65 -20.19 -3.74
C PRO A 182 8.66 -21.33 -2.71
N GLU A 183 9.75 -22.11 -2.67
CA GLU A 183 9.90 -23.22 -1.72
C GLU A 183 9.89 -22.71 -0.27
N PHE A 184 10.59 -21.61 0.01
CA PHE A 184 10.62 -20.98 1.32
C PHE A 184 9.22 -20.66 1.84
N PHE A 185 8.34 -20.13 1.00
CA PHE A 185 6.99 -19.71 1.41
C PHE A 185 5.97 -20.83 1.58
N VAL A 186 6.21 -22.00 0.98
CA VAL A 186 5.35 -23.18 1.15
C VAL A 186 5.92 -24.20 2.14
N THR A 187 7.19 -24.05 2.52
CA THR A 187 7.83 -24.87 3.53
C THR A 187 7.12 -24.65 4.86
N LYS A 188 6.70 -25.75 5.50
CA LYS A 188 6.22 -25.72 6.88
C LYS A 188 7.42 -25.76 7.81
N TYR A 189 7.47 -24.85 8.75
CA TYR A 189 8.53 -24.80 9.75
C TYR A 189 7.89 -24.83 11.13
N ASP A 190 8.44 -25.69 11.99
CA ASP A 190 8.02 -25.84 13.38
C ASP A 190 8.89 -24.92 14.22
N VAL A 191 8.42 -23.69 14.34
CA VAL A 191 9.06 -22.70 15.19
C VAL A 191 8.45 -22.75 16.59
N ASN A 192 9.31 -22.89 17.58
CA ASN A 192 8.92 -22.74 18.98
C ASN A 192 8.79 -21.25 19.37
N TRP A 193 8.09 -20.45 18.55
CA TRP A 193 7.92 -19.02 18.75
C TRP A 193 6.75 -18.73 19.68
N ASN A 194 7.07 -18.58 20.97
CA ASN A 194 6.09 -18.24 22.00
C ASN A 194 6.36 -16.82 22.51
N TYR A 195 5.82 -15.81 21.82
CA TYR A 195 6.03 -14.41 22.21
C TYR A 195 5.15 -13.99 23.40
N PHE A 196 4.02 -14.66 23.62
CA PHE A 196 3.20 -14.53 24.82
C PHE A 196 2.71 -15.92 25.23
N LYS A 197 3.22 -16.41 26.36
CA LYS A 197 3.00 -17.76 26.92
C LYS A 197 1.69 -18.43 26.51
N GLN A 198 1.88 -19.43 25.66
CA GLN A 198 1.19 -20.72 25.47
C GLN A 198 0.66 -20.83 24.03
N PRO A 199 1.37 -21.53 23.13
CA PRO A 199 0.75 -21.99 21.90
C PRO A 199 -0.43 -22.86 22.29
N GLU A 200 -1.59 -22.67 21.66
CA GLU A 200 -2.50 -23.80 21.51
C GLU A 200 -1.69 -24.88 20.78
N VAL A 201 -1.44 -25.99 21.48
CA VAL A 201 -0.47 -27.05 21.17
C VAL A 201 -0.81 -27.82 19.87
N SER A 202 -1.65 -27.27 19.00
CA SER A 202 -2.17 -27.94 17.80
C SER A 202 -2.02 -27.17 16.48
N HIS A 203 -1.46 -25.96 16.45
CA HIS A 203 -1.46 -25.13 15.23
C HIS A 203 -0.14 -24.39 14.88
N SER A 204 1.05 -24.94 15.20
CA SER A 204 2.33 -24.26 14.91
C SER A 204 2.90 -24.50 13.50
N SER A 205 2.10 -24.87 12.50
CA SER A 205 2.60 -24.87 11.11
C SER A 205 2.48 -23.48 10.51
N MET A 206 3.60 -22.81 10.28
CA MET A 206 3.62 -21.61 9.45
C MET A 206 3.46 -21.99 7.99
N SER A 207 2.31 -21.64 7.43
CA SER A 207 2.10 -21.64 5.98
C SER A 207 1.32 -20.40 5.63
N LEU A 208 1.70 -19.74 4.54
CA LEU A 208 0.90 -18.68 3.97
C LEU A 208 -0.53 -19.20 3.73
N ARG A 209 -1.54 -18.51 4.30
CA ARG A 209 -2.96 -18.88 4.09
C ARG A 209 -3.42 -18.44 2.71
N VAL A 210 -2.98 -19.19 1.70
CA VAL A 210 -3.41 -19.06 0.31
C VAL A 210 -4.40 -20.17 0.00
N GLN A 211 -5.56 -19.79 -0.52
CA GLN A 211 -6.50 -20.67 -1.17
C GLN A 211 -6.35 -20.43 -2.69
N PRO A 212 -5.44 -21.16 -3.37
CA PRO A 212 -5.28 -20.98 -4.80
C PRO A 212 -6.56 -21.37 -5.52
N LEU A 213 -6.95 -20.56 -6.51
CA LEU A 213 -8.06 -20.91 -7.41
C LEU A 213 -7.70 -22.12 -8.29
N SER A 214 -6.42 -22.24 -8.64
CA SER A 214 -5.85 -23.39 -9.34
C SER A 214 -4.32 -23.41 -9.17
N GLY A 215 -3.69 -24.59 -9.23
CA GLY A 215 -2.23 -24.71 -9.18
C GLY A 215 -1.63 -24.51 -7.78
N PRO A 216 -0.30 -24.27 -7.69
CA PRO A 216 0.38 -24.11 -6.41
C PRO A 216 0.03 -22.74 -5.78
N PRO A 217 -0.02 -22.66 -4.43
CA PRO A 217 -0.31 -21.41 -3.71
C PRO A 217 0.73 -20.31 -3.96
N VAL A 218 1.97 -20.71 -4.21
CA VAL A 218 3.08 -19.80 -4.55
C VAL A 218 3.73 -20.31 -5.84
N LYS A 219 3.96 -19.41 -6.79
CA LYS A 219 4.57 -19.73 -8.09
C LYS A 219 5.81 -18.87 -8.31
N GLY A 220 6.91 -19.52 -8.67
CA GLY A 220 8.13 -18.86 -9.10
C GLY A 220 8.01 -18.28 -10.51
N LEU A 221 8.60 -17.12 -10.72
CA LEU A 221 8.74 -16.43 -11.99
C LEU A 221 10.23 -16.18 -12.27
N SER A 222 10.64 -16.37 -13.52
CA SER A 222 12.02 -16.13 -13.95
C SER A 222 12.44 -14.66 -13.77
N GLN A 223 11.47 -13.75 -13.90
CA GLN A 223 11.66 -12.32 -13.74
C GLN A 223 10.43 -11.69 -13.08
N VAL A 224 10.69 -10.81 -12.10
CA VAL A 224 9.70 -9.91 -11.50
C VAL A 224 10.31 -8.52 -11.43
N MET A 225 9.64 -7.53 -12.00
CA MET A 225 9.94 -6.11 -11.85
C MET A 225 8.68 -5.41 -11.35
N ILE A 226 8.80 -4.69 -10.24
CA ILE A 226 7.77 -3.82 -9.70
C ILE A 226 8.44 -2.47 -9.47
N ARG A 227 7.95 -1.42 -10.14
CA ARG A 227 8.45 -0.05 -9.93
C ARG A 227 7.37 0.97 -10.23
N ALA A 228 7.53 2.15 -9.66
CA ALA A 228 6.82 3.34 -10.11
C ALA A 228 7.71 4.17 -11.04
N PRO A 229 7.15 5.05 -11.89
CA PRO A 229 7.97 5.96 -12.69
C PRO A 229 8.66 7.00 -11.82
N SER A 230 9.78 7.48 -12.32
CA SER A 230 10.47 8.66 -11.81
C SER A 230 9.76 9.94 -12.27
N GLU A 231 10.05 11.03 -11.57
CA GLU A 231 9.58 12.35 -11.97
C GLU A 231 10.05 12.69 -13.39
N ALA A 232 11.30 12.41 -13.73
CA ALA A 232 11.84 12.66 -15.06
C ALA A 232 11.10 11.90 -16.18
N GLU A 233 10.68 10.65 -15.94
CA GLU A 233 9.86 9.88 -16.88
C GLU A 233 8.46 10.49 -17.08
N ILE A 234 7.87 11.11 -16.05
CA ILE A 234 6.60 11.83 -16.21
C ILE A 234 6.81 13.18 -16.90
N GLN A 235 7.88 13.89 -16.56
CA GLN A 235 8.23 15.17 -17.17
C GLN A 235 8.46 15.06 -18.69
N SER A 236 9.06 13.96 -19.15
CA SER A 236 9.31 13.73 -20.57
C SER A 236 8.03 13.53 -21.40
N LEU A 237 6.89 13.22 -20.76
CA LEU A 237 5.59 13.10 -21.44
C LEU A 237 5.02 14.47 -21.86
N ALA A 238 5.39 15.54 -21.16
CA ALA A 238 4.88 16.89 -21.44
C ALA A 238 5.96 17.97 -21.23
N PRO A 239 7.07 17.99 -22.00
CA PRO A 239 8.20 18.89 -21.73
C PRO A 239 7.82 20.38 -21.70
N SER A 240 6.86 20.79 -22.54
CA SER A 240 6.38 22.19 -22.60
C SER A 240 5.67 22.63 -21.31
N LEU A 241 4.92 21.73 -20.66
CA LEU A 241 4.30 21.98 -19.35
C LEU A 241 5.36 22.27 -18.28
N PHE A 242 6.47 21.53 -18.30
CA PHE A 242 7.53 21.68 -17.30
C PHE A 242 8.44 22.87 -17.57
N ALA A 243 8.64 23.26 -18.83
CA ALA A 243 9.41 24.44 -19.21
C ALA A 243 8.70 25.77 -18.90
N GLY A 244 7.37 25.78 -18.82
CA GLY A 244 6.56 27.00 -18.64
C GLY A 244 6.01 27.22 -17.22
N GLN A 245 5.42 28.41 -17.04
CA GLN A 245 4.59 28.81 -15.89
C GLN A 245 3.10 28.53 -16.14
N GLY A 246 2.78 27.50 -16.94
CA GLY A 246 1.42 27.21 -17.40
C GLY A 246 0.46 26.74 -16.30
N SER A 247 -0.69 26.23 -16.72
CA SER A 247 -1.83 25.75 -15.90
C SER A 247 -1.52 24.66 -14.86
N GLY A 248 -0.29 24.13 -14.80
CA GLY A 248 0.08 23.01 -13.93
C GLY A 248 -0.38 21.64 -14.43
N PHE A 249 -1.10 21.58 -15.54
CA PHE A 249 -1.51 20.32 -16.17
C PHE A 249 -1.64 20.46 -17.69
N GLN A 250 -1.53 19.35 -18.41
CA GLN A 250 -1.67 19.26 -19.86
C GLN A 250 -2.37 17.95 -20.25
N ARG A 251 -3.39 18.02 -21.13
CA ARG A 251 -3.93 16.86 -21.83
C ARG A 251 -3.05 16.54 -23.04
N LEU A 252 -2.77 15.27 -23.26
CA LEU A 252 -2.03 14.81 -24.44
C LEU A 252 -3.01 14.44 -25.56
N GLY A 253 -2.66 14.79 -26.81
CA GLY A 253 -3.40 14.45 -28.03
C GLY A 253 -4.70 15.22 -28.30
N ASP A 254 -5.40 15.68 -27.27
CA ASP A 254 -6.68 16.40 -27.36
C ASP A 254 -6.58 17.78 -26.68
N THR A 255 -7.15 18.81 -27.31
CA THR A 255 -7.17 20.20 -26.82
C THR A 255 -8.40 20.55 -26.00
N SER A 256 -9.31 19.58 -25.79
CA SER A 256 -10.49 19.78 -24.96
C SER A 256 -10.11 20.25 -23.55
N PRO A 257 -10.86 21.19 -22.96
CA PRO A 257 -10.59 21.69 -21.62
C PRO A 257 -10.53 20.54 -20.60
N VAL A 258 -9.54 20.60 -19.72
CA VAL A 258 -9.46 19.71 -18.57
C VAL A 258 -10.03 20.44 -17.36
N GLN A 259 -10.91 19.76 -16.61
CA GLN A 259 -11.60 20.32 -15.47
C GLN A 259 -10.74 20.31 -14.18
N PHE A 260 -9.49 20.74 -14.34
CA PHE A 260 -8.55 20.96 -13.25
C PHE A 260 -8.33 22.46 -13.03
N ILE A 261 -8.06 22.82 -11.78
CA ILE A 261 -7.78 24.19 -11.35
C ILE A 261 -6.41 24.18 -10.68
N SER A 262 -5.55 25.12 -11.04
CA SER A 262 -4.33 25.40 -10.28
C SER A 262 -4.67 26.33 -9.12
N LYS A 263 -4.36 25.92 -7.89
CA LYS A 263 -4.52 26.74 -6.69
C LYS A 263 -3.15 27.10 -6.13
N MET A 264 -3.05 28.32 -5.59
CA MET A 264 -1.86 28.82 -4.91
C MET A 264 -2.06 28.75 -3.39
N ASN A 265 -1.03 28.32 -2.67
CA ASN A 265 -0.90 28.52 -1.23
C ASN A 265 0.48 29.12 -0.96
N GLY A 266 0.52 30.42 -0.68
CA GLY A 266 1.77 31.18 -0.66
C GLY A 266 2.44 31.20 -2.04
N SER A 267 3.71 30.80 -2.10
CA SER A 267 4.50 30.74 -3.35
C SER A 267 4.39 29.39 -4.09
N GLN A 268 3.69 28.42 -3.51
CA GLN A 268 3.59 27.07 -4.06
C GLN A 268 2.20 26.85 -4.68
N SER A 269 2.16 26.03 -5.74
CA SER A 269 0.93 25.66 -6.43
C SER A 269 0.64 24.17 -6.30
N PHE A 270 -0.64 23.83 -6.39
CA PHE A 270 -1.12 22.47 -6.54
C PHE A 270 -2.31 22.45 -7.49
N VAL A 271 -2.55 21.30 -8.11
CA VAL A 271 -3.68 21.09 -9.02
C VAL A 271 -4.80 20.38 -8.28
N ILE A 272 -6.05 20.82 -8.48
CA ILE A 272 -7.24 20.20 -7.88
C ILE A 272 -8.34 20.02 -8.93
N ASN A 273 -9.17 18.98 -8.84
CA ASN A 273 -10.39 18.90 -9.66
C ASN A 273 -11.40 19.96 -9.23
N ASP A 274 -12.17 20.49 -10.17
CA ASP A 274 -13.36 21.27 -9.83
C ASP A 274 -14.48 20.33 -9.36
N GLU A 275 -14.80 20.38 -8.07
CA GLU A 275 -15.83 19.57 -7.41
C GLU A 275 -17.23 19.75 -8.02
N ASN A 276 -17.49 20.86 -8.72
CA ASN A 276 -18.78 21.13 -9.37
C ASN A 276 -18.85 20.63 -10.82
N SER A 277 -17.73 20.13 -11.34
CA SER A 277 -17.61 19.71 -12.73
C SER A 277 -17.46 18.20 -12.87
N ILE A 278 -17.63 17.70 -14.09
CA ILE A 278 -17.27 16.34 -14.46
C ILE A 278 -15.93 16.41 -15.19
N LEU A 279 -14.95 15.64 -14.73
CA LEU A 279 -13.69 15.47 -15.44
C LEU A 279 -13.96 14.63 -16.71
N GLU A 280 -13.96 15.28 -17.87
CA GLU A 280 -14.16 14.66 -19.17
C GLU A 280 -12.85 14.02 -19.66
N CYS A 281 -12.60 12.77 -19.30
CA CYS A 281 -11.30 12.11 -19.48
C CYS A 281 -11.42 10.77 -20.21
N SER A 282 -12.36 10.67 -21.15
CA SER A 282 -12.58 9.44 -21.91
C SER A 282 -11.49 9.23 -22.97
N ASN A 283 -10.66 8.19 -22.79
CA ASN A 283 -9.48 7.91 -23.61
C ASN A 283 -8.45 9.05 -23.59
N ALA A 284 -8.27 9.69 -22.43
CA ALA A 284 -7.35 10.82 -22.30
C ALA A 284 -6.19 10.49 -21.35
N ASP A 285 -5.02 11.01 -21.72
CA ASP A 285 -3.83 11.08 -20.88
C ASP A 285 -3.65 12.51 -20.40
N ILE A 286 -3.58 12.70 -19.09
CA ILE A 286 -3.39 14.01 -18.47
C ILE A 286 -2.13 13.98 -17.62
N VAL A 287 -1.19 14.86 -17.94
CA VAL A 287 0.04 15.07 -17.18
C VAL A 287 -0.16 16.24 -16.23
N VAL A 288 0.20 16.06 -14.96
CA VAL A 288 0.10 17.07 -13.90
C VAL A 288 1.51 17.36 -13.36
N LYS A 289 1.87 18.64 -13.39
CA LYS A 289 3.11 19.19 -12.82
C LYS A 289 2.88 19.47 -11.33
N GLY A 290 3.64 18.78 -10.49
CA GLY A 290 3.60 18.93 -9.04
C GLY A 290 2.51 18.09 -8.39
N THR A 291 1.89 18.64 -7.35
CA THR A 291 0.90 17.94 -6.50
C THR A 291 -0.49 17.94 -7.13
N LEU A 292 -1.16 16.80 -7.09
CA LEU A 292 -2.57 16.66 -7.45
C LEU A 292 -3.43 16.38 -6.21
N TYR A 293 -4.50 17.13 -6.04
CA TYR A 293 -5.51 16.90 -5.01
C TYR A 293 -6.85 16.54 -5.68
N LEU A 294 -7.33 15.33 -5.44
CA LEU A 294 -8.62 14.85 -5.92
C LEU A 294 -9.60 14.85 -4.75
N ARG A 295 -10.70 15.58 -4.89
CA ARG A 295 -11.76 15.69 -3.88
C ARG A 295 -13.11 15.37 -4.50
N GLY A 296 -13.75 14.29 -4.03
CA GLY A 296 -15.06 13.85 -4.51
C GLY A 296 -15.14 13.74 -6.04
N LEU A 297 -14.08 13.20 -6.67
CA LEU A 297 -13.90 13.26 -8.12
C LEU A 297 -15.10 12.65 -8.86
N ARG A 298 -15.70 13.42 -9.75
CA ARG A 298 -16.68 12.95 -10.74
C ARG A 298 -16.00 12.88 -12.10
N VAL A 299 -15.99 11.71 -12.73
CA VAL A 299 -15.21 11.49 -13.96
C VAL A 299 -16.01 10.75 -15.02
N ASN A 300 -16.00 11.27 -16.25
CA ASN A 300 -16.46 10.55 -17.42
C ASN A 300 -15.25 9.91 -18.12
N ALA A 301 -15.04 8.62 -17.86
CA ALA A 301 -13.89 7.86 -18.33
C ALA A 301 -14.29 6.66 -19.21
N GLN A 302 -15.23 6.83 -20.15
CA GLN A 302 -15.84 5.74 -20.92
C GLN A 302 -14.86 4.74 -21.55
N ARG A 303 -13.63 5.15 -21.83
CA ARG A 303 -12.56 4.33 -22.42
C ARG A 303 -11.26 4.40 -21.59
N GLY A 304 -11.39 4.70 -20.31
CA GLY A 304 -10.27 4.93 -19.40
C GLY A 304 -9.80 6.37 -19.34
N CYS A 305 -9.31 6.75 -18.16
CA CYS A 305 -8.70 8.04 -17.85
C CYS A 305 -7.34 7.81 -17.20
N ARG A 306 -6.27 8.38 -17.74
CA ARG A 306 -4.90 8.15 -17.26
C ARG A 306 -4.30 9.46 -16.75
N LEU A 307 -3.93 9.48 -15.48
CA LEU A 307 -3.32 10.63 -14.81
C LEU A 307 -1.85 10.32 -14.50
N TYR A 308 -0.93 11.15 -14.99
CA TYR A 308 0.51 11.05 -14.72
C TYR A 308 0.96 12.27 -13.94
N VAL A 309 1.32 12.09 -12.67
CA VAL A 309 1.55 13.18 -11.71
C VAL A 309 3.00 13.20 -11.25
N SER A 310 3.68 14.32 -11.45
CA SER A 310 5.12 14.43 -11.14
C SER A 310 5.40 14.55 -9.63
N GLY A 311 4.42 14.96 -8.82
CA GLY A 311 4.46 14.95 -7.35
C GLY A 311 3.51 13.91 -6.76
N SER A 312 3.08 14.09 -5.51
CA SER A 312 2.09 13.21 -4.87
C SER A 312 0.65 13.49 -5.32
N VAL A 313 -0.19 12.46 -5.19
CA VAL A 313 -1.64 12.53 -5.36
C VAL A 313 -2.30 12.34 -4.00
N PHE A 314 -3.20 13.26 -3.65
CA PHE A 314 -4.05 13.15 -2.47
C PHE A 314 -5.48 12.90 -2.92
N ILE A 315 -6.14 11.88 -2.37
CA ILE A 315 -7.52 11.54 -2.68
C ILE A 315 -8.36 11.68 -1.42
N GLU A 316 -9.26 12.66 -1.43
CA GLU A 316 -10.31 12.86 -0.43
C GLU A 316 -11.67 12.47 -1.04
N ASP A 317 -12.35 11.55 -0.39
CA ASP A 317 -13.65 10.97 -0.77
C ASP A 317 -13.60 10.00 -1.96
N SER A 318 -14.79 9.56 -2.40
CA SER A 318 -14.97 8.56 -3.45
C SER A 318 -14.71 9.15 -4.84
N ILE A 319 -14.34 8.26 -5.78
CA ILE A 319 -14.34 8.54 -7.22
C ILE A 319 -15.66 8.02 -7.79
N THR A 320 -16.41 8.89 -8.46
CA THR A 320 -17.72 8.58 -9.06
C THR A 320 -17.61 8.63 -10.57
N TYR A 321 -17.89 7.51 -11.24
CA TYR A 321 -17.94 7.48 -12.69
C TYR A 321 -19.28 8.01 -13.21
N VAL A 322 -19.24 8.79 -14.30
CA VAL A 322 -20.41 9.38 -14.95
C VAL A 322 -20.55 8.82 -16.36
N GLY A 323 -21.74 8.31 -16.67
CA GLY A 323 -22.11 7.78 -17.99
C GLY A 323 -22.17 6.25 -18.04
N PRO A 324 -22.79 5.67 -19.08
CA PRO A 324 -22.97 4.23 -19.21
C PRO A 324 -21.80 3.62 -20.00
N SER A 325 -20.76 3.15 -19.33
CA SER A 325 -19.76 2.30 -19.98
C SER A 325 -19.21 1.29 -18.98
N ASP A 326 -19.18 0.03 -19.40
CA ASP A 326 -18.52 -1.07 -18.68
C ASP A 326 -16.98 -0.98 -18.77
N LYS A 327 -16.45 -0.08 -19.61
CA LYS A 327 -15.02 0.19 -19.76
C LYS A 327 -14.49 1.38 -18.97
N GLN A 328 -15.32 1.94 -18.09
CA GLN A 328 -14.91 3.03 -17.22
C GLN A 328 -13.79 2.60 -16.28
N ASN A 329 -12.67 3.33 -16.32
CA ASN A 329 -11.56 3.11 -15.41
C ASN A 329 -10.76 4.39 -15.20
N ILE A 330 -10.08 4.47 -14.06
CA ILE A 330 -9.10 5.54 -13.81
C ILE A 330 -7.76 4.90 -13.44
N GLN A 331 -6.69 5.39 -14.05
CA GLN A 331 -5.33 4.94 -13.81
C GLN A 331 -4.55 6.14 -13.30
N ILE A 332 -4.09 6.08 -12.06
CA ILE A 332 -3.42 7.19 -11.39
C ILE A 332 -1.98 6.76 -11.16
N THR A 333 -1.06 7.46 -11.81
CA THR A 333 0.37 7.26 -11.63
C THR A 333 1.00 8.48 -10.99
N SER A 334 1.79 8.26 -9.94
CA SER A 334 2.54 9.30 -9.24
C SER A 334 4.02 8.94 -9.18
N ALA A 335 4.88 9.94 -9.42
CA ALA A 335 6.31 9.78 -9.21
C ALA A 335 6.72 9.77 -7.72
N ASN A 336 5.83 10.13 -6.79
CA ASN A 336 6.15 10.22 -5.36
C ASN A 336 5.25 9.35 -4.47
N ALA A 337 3.97 9.67 -4.35
CA ALA A 337 3.04 8.99 -3.45
C ALA A 337 1.57 9.15 -3.87
N ILE A 338 0.73 8.18 -3.50
CA ILE A 338 -0.73 8.27 -3.55
C ILE A 338 -1.26 8.09 -2.13
N ILE A 339 -1.93 9.11 -1.61
CA ILE A 339 -2.37 9.21 -0.21
C ILE A 339 -3.88 9.39 -0.18
N MET A 340 -4.61 8.46 0.46
CA MET A 340 -6.08 8.41 0.40
C MET A 340 -6.71 8.49 1.79
N GLY A 341 -7.48 9.55 2.04
CA GLY A 341 -8.26 9.73 3.28
C GLY A 341 -7.40 9.89 4.54
N ILE A 342 -6.26 10.58 4.45
CA ILE A 342 -5.31 10.80 5.55
C ILE A 342 -5.15 12.29 5.79
N SER A 343 -5.43 12.75 7.02
CA SER A 343 -5.13 14.16 7.38
C SER A 343 -3.64 14.37 7.51
N LYS A 344 -3.22 15.63 7.39
CA LYS A 344 -1.83 16.05 7.54
C LYS A 344 -1.15 15.53 8.81
N THR A 345 -1.81 15.67 9.96
CA THR A 345 -1.29 15.20 11.26
C THR A 345 -1.07 13.68 11.27
N ARG A 346 -2.02 12.93 10.70
CA ARG A 346 -1.93 11.47 10.61
C ARG A 346 -0.95 11.00 9.54
N LEU A 347 -0.77 11.79 8.50
CA LEU A 347 0.21 11.55 7.46
C LEU A 347 1.62 11.65 8.04
N LYS A 348 1.92 12.71 8.80
CA LYS A 348 3.20 12.87 9.50
C LYS A 348 3.48 11.67 10.38
N ARG A 349 2.49 11.30 11.20
CA ARG A 349 2.61 10.13 12.07
C ARG A 349 2.90 8.87 11.27
N ARG A 350 2.25 8.62 10.13
CA ARG A 350 2.45 7.39 9.35
C ARG A 350 3.73 7.35 8.53
N LEU A 351 4.12 8.48 7.94
CA LEU A 351 5.21 8.56 6.98
C LEU A 351 6.55 8.92 7.63
N ILE A 352 6.53 9.64 8.76
CA ILE A 352 7.72 10.20 9.39
C ILE A 352 7.90 9.61 10.80
N ASP A 353 6.92 9.79 11.68
CA ASP A 353 7.10 9.46 13.10
C ASP A 353 7.09 7.93 13.33
N ASP A 354 6.07 7.27 12.79
CA ASP A 354 5.88 5.81 12.79
C ASP A 354 6.24 5.23 11.42
N HIS A 355 7.23 5.76 10.70
CA HIS A 355 7.72 5.10 9.48
C HIS A 355 8.21 3.71 9.92
N ARG A 356 7.38 2.68 9.77
CA ARG A 356 7.58 1.35 10.40
C ARG A 356 8.69 0.54 9.73
N GLY A 357 9.71 1.24 9.27
CA GLY A 357 10.88 0.76 8.56
C GLY A 357 10.87 0.99 7.06
N LEU A 358 9.94 1.80 6.44
CA LEU A 358 9.50 1.62 5.01
C LEU A 358 10.71 1.90 4.15
N GLN A 359 11.38 0.85 3.72
CA GLN A 359 12.60 0.98 2.94
C GLN A 359 12.18 0.82 1.50
N ILE A 360 12.02 1.95 0.84
CA ILE A 360 11.85 2.02 -0.59
C ILE A 360 13.17 2.51 -1.14
N ASP A 361 13.86 1.62 -1.84
CA ASP A 361 15.03 1.98 -2.61
C ASP A 361 14.64 2.06 -4.08
N GLY A 362 14.63 3.30 -4.56
CA GLY A 362 14.67 3.66 -5.97
C GLY A 362 15.72 4.75 -6.17
N THR A 363 15.57 5.59 -7.19
CA THR A 363 16.42 6.79 -7.36
C THR A 363 16.36 7.76 -6.18
N ARG A 364 15.34 7.62 -5.31
CA ARG A 364 15.08 8.48 -4.16
C ARG A 364 14.72 7.62 -2.93
N PRO A 365 15.40 7.80 -1.79
CA PRO A 365 15.10 7.08 -0.55
C PRO A 365 13.67 7.33 -0.05
N TYR A 366 13.09 6.36 0.64
CA TYR A 366 11.75 6.49 1.23
C TYR A 366 11.57 7.78 2.05
N MET A 367 12.49 8.09 2.96
CA MET A 367 12.35 9.27 3.83
C MET A 367 12.34 10.58 3.04
N GLU A 368 13.04 10.65 1.91
CA GLU A 368 12.99 11.81 1.03
C GLU A 368 11.60 11.95 0.39
N ARG A 369 11.03 10.84 -0.08
CA ARG A 369 9.68 10.79 -0.66
C ARG A 369 8.59 11.10 0.35
N ALA A 370 8.73 10.55 1.56
CA ALA A 370 7.86 10.78 2.70
C ALA A 370 7.88 12.26 3.12
N ASN A 371 9.06 12.87 3.22
CA ASN A 371 9.21 14.30 3.48
C ASN A 371 8.61 15.16 2.36
N GLN A 372 8.81 14.78 1.10
CA GLN A 372 8.16 15.48 -0.01
C GLN A 372 6.63 15.38 0.08
N ALA A 373 6.07 14.19 0.30
CA ALA A 373 4.63 14.01 0.45
C ALA A 373 4.09 14.85 1.62
N MET A 374 4.85 14.97 2.72
CA MET A 374 4.49 15.87 3.83
C MET A 374 4.49 17.34 3.43
N ASN A 375 5.50 17.79 2.70
CA ASN A 375 5.57 19.18 2.21
C ASN A 375 4.42 19.49 1.23
N GLU A 376 4.08 18.53 0.37
CA GLU A 376 2.95 18.65 -0.57
C GLU A 376 1.60 18.64 0.14
N ALA A 377 1.47 17.89 1.23
CA ALA A 377 0.30 17.96 2.11
C ALA A 377 0.16 19.34 2.81
N GLU A 378 1.28 19.97 3.19
CA GLU A 378 1.30 21.34 3.73
C GLU A 378 0.83 22.37 2.68
N ILE A 379 1.22 22.19 1.41
CA ILE A 379 0.75 23.04 0.30
C ILE A 379 -0.77 23.01 0.17
N ILE A 380 -1.40 21.83 0.33
CA ILE A 380 -2.87 21.70 0.26
C ILE A 380 -3.56 22.33 1.48
N GLY A 381 -2.93 22.22 2.65
CA GLY A 381 -3.36 22.84 3.91
C GLY A 381 -4.59 22.22 4.59
N SER A 382 -5.50 21.59 3.85
CA SER A 382 -6.85 21.21 4.34
C SER A 382 -7.24 19.73 4.17
N LEU A 383 -6.26 18.82 4.18
CA LEU A 383 -6.52 17.38 4.08
C LEU A 383 -7.34 16.85 5.26
N LYS A 384 -8.46 16.18 4.97
CA LYS A 384 -9.28 15.49 5.98
C LYS A 384 -8.90 14.03 6.11
N ASP A 385 -8.90 13.54 7.35
CA ASP A 385 -8.77 12.11 7.61
C ASP A 385 -10.14 11.44 7.39
N SER A 386 -10.11 10.23 6.88
CA SER A 386 -11.29 9.36 6.74
C SER A 386 -11.88 8.97 8.09
N GLN A 387 -11.11 9.06 9.16
CA GLN A 387 -11.59 9.03 10.54
C GLN A 387 -11.71 10.46 11.05
N ASP A 388 -12.78 10.82 11.74
CA ASP A 388 -12.79 12.09 12.45
C ASP A 388 -11.65 12.16 13.49
N ASP A 389 -11.26 13.39 13.86
CA ASP A 389 -10.14 13.62 14.79
C ASP A 389 -10.41 13.07 16.20
N TYR A 390 -11.66 12.71 16.52
CA TYR A 390 -12.10 12.18 17.81
C TYR A 390 -12.06 10.65 17.87
N GLY A 391 -11.51 9.99 16.84
CA GLY A 391 -11.39 8.53 16.82
C GLY A 391 -12.70 7.84 16.44
N GLY A 392 -13.60 8.52 15.73
CA GLY A 392 -14.83 7.98 15.19
C GLY A 392 -14.62 6.85 14.20
N VAL A 393 -15.70 6.40 13.57
CA VAL A 393 -15.62 5.29 12.60
C VAL A 393 -14.92 5.78 11.35
N ARG A 394 -13.95 5.00 10.83
CA ARG A 394 -13.33 5.30 9.53
C ARG A 394 -14.39 5.23 8.44
N LYS A 395 -14.39 6.21 7.56
CA LYS A 395 -15.27 6.23 6.38
C LYS A 395 -14.98 5.02 5.50
N SER A 396 -16.04 4.29 5.13
CA SER A 396 -15.97 3.24 4.12
C SER A 396 -16.12 3.85 2.74
N VAL A 397 -15.16 3.60 1.85
CA VAL A 397 -15.16 4.03 0.45
C VAL A 397 -14.73 2.86 -0.40
N ASP A 398 -15.64 2.42 -1.27
CA ASP A 398 -15.31 1.43 -2.29
C ASP A 398 -14.65 2.15 -3.48
N PHE A 399 -13.48 1.67 -3.87
CA PHE A 399 -12.79 2.09 -5.10
C PHE A 399 -12.88 0.96 -6.11
N THR A 400 -13.56 1.20 -7.24
CA THR A 400 -13.72 0.22 -8.32
C THR A 400 -13.08 0.72 -9.60
N SER A 401 -12.63 -0.20 -10.45
CA SER A 401 -12.05 0.10 -11.76
C SER A 401 -10.90 1.11 -11.70
N ILE A 402 -10.08 0.98 -10.64
CA ILE A 402 -8.95 1.86 -10.35
C ILE A 402 -7.62 1.13 -10.49
N LEU A 403 -6.65 1.79 -11.13
CA LEU A 403 -5.25 1.38 -11.10
C LEU A 403 -4.44 2.46 -10.40
N LEU A 404 -3.67 2.09 -9.39
CA LEU A 404 -2.79 2.98 -8.65
C LEU A 404 -1.35 2.56 -8.88
N ASN A 405 -0.50 3.49 -9.33
CA ASN A 405 0.92 3.24 -9.54
C ASN A 405 1.77 4.34 -8.87
N ALA A 406 2.43 4.02 -7.76
CA ALA A 406 3.29 4.97 -7.07
C ALA A 406 4.29 4.27 -6.14
N PRO A 407 5.41 4.91 -5.80
CA PRO A 407 6.33 4.36 -4.82
C PRO A 407 5.63 4.08 -3.48
N ILE A 408 4.90 5.07 -2.95
CA ILE A 408 4.18 5.00 -1.68
C ILE A 408 2.67 5.06 -1.93
N ILE A 409 1.92 4.04 -1.52
CA ILE A 409 0.45 4.02 -1.63
C ILE A 409 -0.16 3.79 -0.26
N HIS A 410 -0.71 4.85 0.34
CA HIS A 410 -1.29 4.79 1.67
C HIS A 410 -2.78 5.10 1.63
N SER A 411 -3.58 4.30 2.33
CA SER A 411 -5.01 4.53 2.50
C SER A 411 -5.45 4.37 3.93
N ARG A 412 -6.46 5.15 4.29
CA ARG A 412 -7.13 5.05 5.59
C ARG A 412 -8.63 4.81 5.53
N TYR A 413 -9.22 4.79 4.34
CA TYR A 413 -10.60 4.36 4.15
C TYR A 413 -10.82 2.93 4.63
N LEU A 414 -12.06 2.51 4.84
CA LEU A 414 -12.44 1.10 4.85
C LEU A 414 -13.09 0.74 3.50
N GLY A 415 -13.40 -0.53 3.29
CA GLY A 415 -14.18 -0.97 2.13
C GLY A 415 -13.36 -1.79 1.14
N ARG A 416 -13.86 -1.83 -0.09
CA ARG A 416 -13.31 -2.67 -1.16
C ARG A 416 -12.47 -1.85 -2.13
N LEU A 417 -11.32 -2.38 -2.51
CA LEU A 417 -10.55 -1.92 -3.65
C LEU A 417 -10.62 -3.00 -4.73
N LYS A 418 -11.41 -2.75 -5.76
CA LYS A 418 -11.50 -3.57 -6.96
C LYS A 418 -10.69 -2.90 -8.07
N GLY A 419 -9.50 -3.43 -8.35
CA GLY A 419 -8.54 -2.82 -9.24
C GLY A 419 -7.14 -3.41 -9.12
N THR A 420 -6.12 -2.60 -9.40
CA THR A 420 -4.72 -3.02 -9.30
C THR A 420 -3.87 -1.95 -8.63
N ILE A 421 -3.03 -2.36 -7.69
CA ILE A 421 -2.02 -1.51 -7.07
C ILE A 421 -0.64 -1.97 -7.55
N ILE A 422 0.17 -1.04 -8.04
CA ILE A 422 1.57 -1.22 -8.42
C ILE A 422 2.40 -0.26 -7.57
N GLY A 423 3.37 -0.76 -6.81
CA GLY A 423 4.18 0.13 -5.99
C GLY A 423 5.24 -0.53 -5.15
N ASP A 424 6.14 0.28 -4.60
CA ASP A 424 7.17 -0.23 -3.71
C ASP A 424 6.59 -0.55 -2.32
N ALA A 425 5.67 0.28 -1.83
CA ALA A 425 5.02 0.10 -0.55
C ALA A 425 3.52 0.43 -0.59
N ALA A 426 2.72 -0.45 0.02
CA ALA A 426 1.28 -0.28 0.16
C ALA A 426 0.85 -0.46 1.63
N LEU A 427 0.24 0.58 2.22
CA LEU A 427 -0.26 0.54 3.60
C LEU A 427 -1.71 1.03 3.68
N PHE A 428 -2.59 0.12 4.08
CA PHE A 428 -4.03 0.38 4.13
C PHE A 428 -4.55 0.36 5.58
N ALA A 429 -5.82 0.73 5.78
CA ALA A 429 -6.42 0.72 7.12
C ALA A 429 -6.48 -0.70 7.69
N LEU A 430 -6.29 -0.82 9.01
CA LEU A 430 -6.42 -2.11 9.69
C LEU A 430 -7.90 -2.45 9.90
N GLY A 431 -8.32 -3.64 9.46
CA GLY A 431 -9.62 -4.22 9.77
C GLY A 431 -10.67 -4.07 8.66
N GLU A 432 -10.63 -4.97 7.68
CA GLU A 432 -11.57 -5.08 6.53
C GLU A 432 -11.21 -4.26 5.29
N PHE A 433 -9.96 -4.41 4.83
CA PHE A 433 -9.62 -4.04 3.46
C PHE A 433 -9.69 -5.27 2.56
N HIS A 434 -10.58 -5.19 1.57
CA HIS A 434 -10.79 -6.24 0.58
C HIS A 434 -10.16 -5.81 -0.75
N PHE A 435 -9.27 -6.63 -1.28
CA PHE A 435 -8.63 -6.40 -2.58
C PHE A 435 -9.14 -7.43 -3.59
N GLU A 436 -9.65 -6.94 -4.71
CA GLU A 436 -10.09 -7.76 -5.84
C GLU A 436 -9.46 -7.21 -7.11
N PHE A 437 -9.15 -8.07 -8.07
CA PHE A 437 -8.77 -7.60 -9.40
C PHE A 437 -10.02 -7.13 -10.14
N ASP A 438 -9.91 -6.01 -10.86
CA ASP A 438 -10.96 -5.58 -11.78
C ASP A 438 -10.64 -6.09 -13.19
N SER A 439 -11.49 -6.97 -13.73
CA SER A 439 -11.29 -7.59 -15.05
C SER A 439 -11.17 -6.58 -16.17
N ILE A 440 -11.65 -5.34 -15.96
CA ILE A 440 -11.50 -4.27 -16.95
C ILE A 440 -10.04 -4.04 -17.36
N PHE A 441 -9.07 -4.24 -16.46
CA PHE A 441 -7.64 -4.06 -16.76
C PHE A 441 -7.04 -5.18 -17.62
N GLY A 442 -7.79 -6.26 -17.88
CA GLY A 442 -7.47 -7.23 -18.92
C GLY A 442 -7.97 -6.84 -20.32
N GLU A 443 -8.74 -5.76 -20.43
CA GLU A 443 -9.45 -5.36 -21.66
C GLU A 443 -9.07 -3.95 -22.14
N VAL A 444 -8.60 -3.07 -21.25
CA VAL A 444 -8.21 -1.69 -21.58
C VAL A 444 -6.69 -1.53 -21.60
N ALA A 445 -6.20 -0.57 -22.39
CA ALA A 445 -4.79 -0.21 -22.39
C ALA A 445 -4.36 0.35 -21.02
N VAL A 446 -3.24 -0.15 -20.49
CA VAL A 446 -2.73 0.20 -19.15
C VAL A 446 -1.41 0.95 -19.27
N LEU A 447 -1.39 2.20 -18.76
CA LEU A 447 -0.22 3.07 -18.67
C LEU A 447 0.71 3.06 -19.90
N PRO A 448 0.18 3.20 -21.13
CA PRO A 448 0.95 2.92 -22.34
C PRO A 448 2.09 3.92 -22.58
N LEU A 449 2.09 5.09 -21.91
CA LEU A 449 3.08 6.14 -22.17
C LEU A 449 4.37 5.99 -21.35
N LEU A 450 4.38 5.12 -20.35
CA LEU A 450 5.54 4.92 -19.47
C LEU A 450 6.32 3.68 -19.88
N PRO A 451 7.65 3.64 -19.65
CA PRO A 451 8.37 2.38 -19.77
C PRO A 451 7.82 1.37 -18.76
N PRO A 452 8.03 0.05 -18.97
CA PRO A 452 7.38 -0.99 -18.15
C PRO A 452 7.53 -0.74 -16.65
N VAL A 453 6.39 -0.64 -15.97
CA VAL A 453 6.32 -0.46 -14.50
C VAL A 453 6.11 -1.79 -13.77
N LEU A 454 5.70 -2.82 -14.52
CA LEU A 454 5.45 -4.17 -14.06
C LEU A 454 5.88 -5.16 -15.15
N VAL A 455 6.74 -6.11 -14.78
CA VAL A 455 7.14 -7.24 -15.63
C VAL A 455 7.06 -8.51 -14.79
N ALA A 456 6.40 -9.54 -15.28
CA ALA A 456 6.28 -10.83 -14.61
C ALA A 456 6.31 -11.96 -15.65
N LYS A 457 7.43 -12.69 -15.72
CA LYS A 457 7.68 -13.73 -16.75
C LYS A 457 8.07 -15.06 -16.15
#